data_AF-A0A4U9YX85-F1
#
_entry.id   AF-A0A4U9YX85-F1
#
_cell.length_a   1.000
_cell.length_b   1.000
_cell.length_c   1.000
_cell.angle_alpha   90.00
_cell.angle_beta   90.00
_cell.angle_gamma   90.00
#
_symmetry.space_group_name_H-M   'P 1'
#
loop_
_entity.id
_entity.type
_entity.pdbx_description
1 polymer ?
#
loop_
_entity_poly.entity_id
_entity_poly.type
_entity_poly.pdbx_seq_one_letter_code
_entity_poly.pdbx_strand_id
1 'polypeptide(L)'
;MIHLNLFGKVYFQTDTYSLTNDLLAILRLPYRGFPASKMKISMQDKIGLSIQKALLKKNTYWMKEQEKAYLKGDNLLARQAEEFYPQLYPPQSEIGFCQIKMDYLSDYKRFCRYYNNIKNKKVQTLHPPIFYDKIGEKKIRRL
;
A
#
# COMPACT_ATOMS: atom_id res chain seq x y z
N MET A 1 -6.08 2.86 8.91
CA MET A 1 -5.30 2.23 7.81
C MET A 1 -4.19 3.19 7.41
N ILE A 2 -2.93 2.73 7.28
CA ILE A 2 -1.74 3.57 7.00
C ILE A 2 -0.95 2.96 5.85
N HIS A 3 -0.60 3.75 4.84
CA HIS A 3 0.17 3.35 3.67
C HIS A 3 1.17 4.44 3.28
N LEU A 4 2.23 4.07 2.57
CA LEU A 4 3.22 4.97 1.99
C LEU A 4 3.08 4.95 0.47
N ASN A 5 3.23 6.10 -0.19
CA ASN A 5 3.41 6.09 -1.63
C ASN A 5 4.86 5.74 -2.02
N LEU A 6 5.11 5.60 -3.32
CA LEU A 6 6.44 5.34 -3.90
C LEU A 6 7.53 6.38 -3.53
N PHE A 7 7.17 7.53 -2.97
CA PHE A 7 8.10 8.59 -2.53
C PHE A 7 8.11 8.78 -1.01
N GLY A 8 7.51 7.86 -0.24
CA GLY A 8 7.50 7.90 1.22
C GLY A 8 6.46 8.82 1.86
N LYS A 9 5.54 9.42 1.08
CA LYS A 9 4.42 10.20 1.63
C LYS A 9 3.40 9.27 2.28
N VAL A 10 3.03 9.56 3.52
CA VAL A 10 2.05 8.79 4.29
C VAL A 10 0.62 9.14 3.85
N TYR A 11 -0.21 8.10 3.71
CA TYR A 11 -1.64 8.16 3.50
C TYR A 11 -2.35 7.38 4.60
N PHE A 12 -3.30 8.01 5.26
CA PHE A 12 -4.03 7.40 6.36
C PHE A 12 -5.48 7.88 6.42
N GLN A 13 -6.32 7.08 7.07
CA GLN A 13 -7.68 7.45 7.44
C GLN A 13 -7.73 7.75 8.93
N THR A 14 -8.31 8.89 9.28
CA THR A 14 -8.63 9.33 10.64
C THR A 14 -10.11 9.55 10.78
N ASP A 15 -10.67 9.09 11.89
CA ASP A 15 -12.03 9.39 12.30
C ASP A 15 -11.96 10.27 13.56
N THR A 16 -12.83 11.27 13.65
CA THR A 16 -12.90 12.19 14.80
C THR A 16 -14.13 11.88 15.64
N TYR A 17 -13.97 11.91 16.96
CA TYR A 17 -15.05 11.65 17.90
C TYR A 17 -15.06 12.73 18.98
N SER A 18 -16.26 13.12 19.42
CA SER A 18 -16.40 14.05 20.54
C SER A 18 -16.09 13.36 21.88
N LEU A 19 -15.39 14.08 22.77
CA LEU A 19 -15.15 13.64 24.15
C LEU A 19 -16.41 13.71 25.02
N THR A 20 -17.44 14.44 24.58
CA THR A 20 -18.72 14.56 25.30
C THR A 20 -19.70 13.41 25.01
N ASN A 21 -19.42 12.59 24.00
CA ASN A 21 -20.23 11.42 23.67
C ASN A 21 -19.85 10.22 24.54
N ASP A 22 -20.51 9.07 24.33
CA ASP A 22 -20.14 7.81 24.98
C ASP A 22 -18.71 7.36 24.57
N LEU A 23 -17.73 7.80 25.35
CA LEU A 23 -16.32 7.45 25.23
C LEU A 23 -16.09 5.94 25.29
N LEU A 24 -16.85 5.22 26.12
CA LEU A 24 -16.70 3.77 26.24
C LEU A 24 -17.16 3.06 24.96
N ALA A 25 -18.19 3.56 24.28
CA ALA A 25 -18.58 3.03 22.97
C ALA A 25 -17.47 3.22 21.93
N ILE A 26 -16.78 4.38 21.94
CA ILE A 26 -15.67 4.69 21.02
C ILE A 26 -14.45 3.80 21.32
N LEU A 27 -14.04 3.69 22.58
CA LEU A 27 -12.90 2.85 22.97
C LEU A 27 -13.13 1.35 22.73
N ARG A 28 -14.40 0.92 22.65
CA ARG A 28 -14.77 -0.46 22.31
C ARG A 28 -14.75 -0.75 20.80
N LEU A 29 -14.66 0.27 19.94
CA LEU A 29 -14.70 0.08 18.49
C LEU A 29 -13.68 -0.94 17.93
N PRO A 30 -12.42 -1.01 18.38
CA PRO A 30 -11.46 -2.00 17.88
C PRO A 30 -11.90 -3.45 18.11
N TYR A 31 -12.72 -3.69 19.13
CA TYR A 31 -13.16 -5.03 19.55
C TYR A 31 -14.52 -5.43 18.97
N ARG A 32 -15.30 -4.49 18.44
CA ARG A 32 -16.66 -4.73 17.93
C ARG A 32 -16.72 -5.33 16.52
N GLY A 33 -15.57 -5.63 15.92
CA GLY A 33 -15.49 -6.06 14.52
C GLY A 33 -15.77 -4.87 13.62
N PHE A 34 -14.74 -4.08 13.33
CA PHE A 34 -14.89 -2.85 12.57
C PHE A 34 -15.37 -3.17 11.13
N PRO A 35 -16.37 -2.45 10.58
CA PRO A 35 -16.69 -2.56 9.15
C PRO A 35 -15.43 -2.22 8.36
N ALA A 36 -15.09 -3.04 7.37
CA ALA A 36 -13.87 -2.89 6.60
C ALA A 36 -13.88 -1.56 5.82
N SER A 37 -13.42 -0.47 6.46
CA SER A 37 -13.31 0.83 5.80
C SER A 37 -12.30 0.71 4.66
N LYS A 38 -12.68 1.23 3.50
CA LYS A 38 -11.86 1.20 2.29
C LYS A 38 -11.49 2.62 1.93
N MET A 39 -10.24 2.83 1.52
CA MET A 39 -9.77 4.12 1.03
C MET A 39 -9.56 4.01 -0.47
N LYS A 40 -10.30 4.78 -1.26
CA LYS A 40 -10.09 4.86 -2.71
C LYS A 40 -9.19 6.05 -3.01
N ILE A 41 -8.11 5.79 -3.73
CA ILE A 41 -7.14 6.82 -4.12
C ILE A 41 -6.99 6.79 -5.63
N SER A 42 -7.06 7.96 -6.26
CA SER A 42 -6.70 8.11 -7.67
C SER A 42 -5.19 7.97 -7.83
N MET A 43 -4.77 7.11 -8.75
CA MET A 43 -3.35 6.94 -9.06
C MET A 43 -2.82 8.15 -9.81
N GLN A 44 -1.53 8.43 -9.63
CA GLN A 44 -0.88 9.50 -10.35
C GLN A 44 -0.57 9.03 -11.77
N ASP A 45 -1.26 9.61 -12.76
CA ASP A 45 -1.02 9.33 -14.18
C ASP A 45 0.38 9.77 -14.63
N LYS A 46 0.87 10.89 -14.08
CA LYS A 46 2.19 11.47 -14.41
C LYS A 46 3.31 10.98 -13.48
N ILE A 47 3.29 9.70 -13.08
CA ILE A 47 4.28 9.14 -12.15
C ILE A 47 5.71 9.20 -12.72
N GLY A 48 5.87 8.98 -14.04
CA GLY A 48 7.16 9.06 -14.73
C GLY A 48 7.84 10.42 -14.56
N LEU A 49 7.08 11.53 -14.57
CA LEU A 49 7.64 12.86 -14.33
C LEU A 49 8.14 13.03 -12.89
N SER A 50 7.46 12.44 -11.90
CA SER A 50 7.94 12.46 -10.51
C SER A 50 9.23 11.64 -10.37
N ILE A 51 9.32 10.48 -11.04
CA ILE A 51 10.52 9.65 -11.06
C ILE A 51 11.67 10.39 -11.73
N GLN A 52 11.44 11.01 -12.88
CA GLN A 52 12.43 11.84 -13.58
C GLN A 52 12.97 12.96 -12.69
N LYS A 53 12.08 13.67 -11.99
CA LYS A 53 12.48 14.71 -11.02
C LYS A 53 13.29 14.13 -9.85
N ALA A 54 12.94 12.94 -9.36
CA ALA A 54 13.67 12.27 -8.29
C ALA A 54 15.08 11.84 -8.75
N LEU A 55 15.21 11.33 -9.97
CA LEU A 55 16.49 10.98 -10.58
C LEU A 55 17.37 12.22 -10.80
N LEU A 56 16.80 13.32 -11.30
CA LEU A 56 17.51 14.59 -11.47
C LEU A 56 18.08 15.10 -10.13
N LYS A 57 17.32 14.92 -9.04
CA LYS A 57 17.73 15.26 -7.67
C LYS A 57 18.65 14.20 -7.03
N LYS A 58 19.08 13.18 -7.78
CA LYS A 58 19.91 12.07 -7.29
C LYS A 58 19.33 11.39 -6.05
N ASN A 59 18.01 11.24 -5.98
CA ASN A 59 17.37 10.52 -4.87
C ASN A 59 17.91 9.08 -4.82
N THR A 60 18.47 8.69 -3.66
CA THR A 60 19.21 7.43 -3.52
C THR A 60 18.38 6.19 -3.82
N TYR A 61 17.09 6.19 -3.45
CA TYR A 61 16.17 5.09 -3.73
C TYR A 61 15.97 4.93 -5.24
N TRP A 62 15.56 6.01 -5.92
CA TRP A 62 15.27 5.95 -7.37
C TRP A 62 16.53 5.74 -8.21
N MET A 63 17.69 6.23 -7.78
CA MET A 63 18.96 5.94 -8.43
C MET A 63 19.28 4.44 -8.40
N LYS A 64 19.12 3.78 -7.24
CA LYS A 64 19.32 2.33 -7.11
C LYS A 64 18.30 1.54 -7.94
N GLU A 65 17.05 1.96 -7.97
CA GLU A 65 16.03 1.30 -8.79
C GLU A 65 16.30 1.48 -10.30
N GLN A 66 16.79 2.65 -10.73
CA GLN A 66 17.20 2.88 -12.11
C GLN A 66 18.41 2.03 -12.50
N GLU A 67 19.41 1.91 -11.63
CA GLU A 67 20.56 1.03 -11.82
C GLU A 67 20.12 -0.43 -12.01
N LYS A 68 19.24 -0.93 -11.13
CA LYS A 68 18.66 -2.27 -11.27
C LYS A 68 17.90 -2.46 -12.56
N ALA A 69 17.22 -1.43 -13.06
CA ALA A 69 16.53 -1.47 -14.35
C ALA A 69 17.54 -1.57 -15.50
N TYR A 70 18.58 -0.72 -15.51
CA TYR A 70 19.61 -0.74 -16.54
C TYR A 70 20.38 -2.06 -16.61
N LEU A 71 20.69 -2.68 -15.47
CA LEU A 71 21.31 -4.02 -15.43
C LEU A 71 20.46 -5.10 -16.12
N LYS A 72 19.16 -4.87 -16.26
CA LYS A 72 18.22 -5.76 -16.96
C LYS A 72 17.93 -5.32 -18.39
N GLY A 73 18.63 -4.30 -18.90
CA GLY A 73 18.36 -3.70 -20.21
C GLY A 73 17.08 -2.86 -20.26
N ASP A 74 16.57 -2.41 -19.11
CA ASP A 74 15.31 -1.67 -18.98
C ASP A 74 15.56 -0.23 -18.49
N ASN A 75 14.57 0.65 -18.62
CA ASN A 75 14.63 2.05 -18.18
C ASN A 75 13.31 2.47 -17.51
N LEU A 76 13.36 2.89 -16.24
CA LEU A 76 12.15 3.30 -15.51
C LEU A 76 11.39 4.44 -16.21
N LEU A 77 12.09 5.33 -16.92
CA LEU A 77 11.45 6.45 -17.62
C LEU A 77 10.74 6.04 -18.92
N ALA A 78 11.02 4.84 -19.44
CA ALA A 78 10.34 4.28 -20.60
C ALA A 78 9.07 3.50 -20.22
N ARG A 79 8.91 3.16 -18.93
CA ARG A 79 7.76 2.42 -18.42
C ARG A 79 6.49 3.28 -18.38
N GLN A 80 5.36 2.62 -18.60
CA GLN A 80 4.03 3.23 -18.48
C GLN A 80 3.63 3.40 -17.01
N ALA A 81 2.71 4.34 -16.74
CA ALA A 81 2.26 4.64 -15.38
C ALA A 81 1.66 3.41 -14.66
N GLU A 82 1.01 2.54 -15.42
CA GLU A 82 0.40 1.29 -14.99
C GLU A 82 1.42 0.25 -14.49
N GLU A 83 2.68 0.34 -14.90
CA GLU A 83 3.75 -0.56 -14.45
C GLU A 83 4.21 -0.21 -13.04
N PHE A 84 3.91 1.00 -12.57
CA PHE A 84 4.14 1.44 -11.20
C PHE A 84 2.95 1.15 -10.27
N TYR A 85 1.99 0.32 -10.70
CA TYR A 85 0.85 -0.07 -9.88
C TYR A 85 1.14 -1.33 -9.06
N PRO A 86 0.80 -1.38 -7.76
CA PRO A 86 0.17 -0.32 -6.96
C PRO A 86 1.14 0.83 -6.64
N GLN A 87 0.63 2.05 -6.41
CA GLN A 87 1.47 3.21 -6.03
C GLN A 87 1.54 3.44 -4.52
N LEU A 88 0.65 2.83 -3.74
CA LEU A 88 0.68 2.83 -2.29
C LEU A 88 0.95 1.45 -1.73
N TYR A 89 1.78 1.38 -0.69
CA TYR A 89 2.20 0.15 -0.04
C TYR A 89 2.01 0.25 1.47
N PRO A 90 1.75 -0.88 2.14
CA PRO A 90 1.87 -0.97 3.59
C PRO A 90 3.28 -0.55 4.04
N PRO A 91 3.43 0.11 5.20
CA PRO A 91 4.73 0.59 5.68
C PRO A 91 5.69 -0.58 5.93
N GLN A 92 6.93 -0.50 5.44
CA GLN A 92 7.93 -1.55 5.64
C GLN A 92 8.97 -1.10 6.66
N SER A 93 9.52 -2.05 7.42
CA SER A 93 10.58 -1.81 8.41
C SER A 93 11.59 -2.94 8.34
N GLU A 94 12.87 -2.60 8.18
CA GLU A 94 13.98 -3.57 8.18
C GLU A 94 14.19 -4.18 9.58
N ILE A 95 13.98 -3.39 10.64
CA ILE A 95 14.09 -3.82 12.04
C ILE A 95 12.78 -4.42 12.59
N GLY A 96 11.71 -4.43 11.79
CA GLY A 96 10.37 -4.87 12.21
C GLY A 96 9.57 -3.80 12.96
N PHE A 97 8.44 -4.22 13.55
CA PHE A 97 7.51 -3.35 14.29
C PHE A 97 7.41 -3.79 15.75
N CYS A 98 7.60 -2.85 16.69
CA CYS A 98 7.61 -3.16 18.12
C CYS A 98 6.28 -3.73 18.64
N GLN A 99 5.15 -3.37 18.02
CA GLN A 99 3.80 -3.71 18.49
C GLN A 99 3.19 -4.93 17.78
N ILE A 100 3.78 -5.40 16.68
CA ILE A 100 3.19 -6.45 15.83
C ILE A 100 4.00 -7.73 16.00
N LYS A 101 3.39 -8.74 16.64
CA LYS A 101 3.96 -10.09 16.78
C LYS A 101 3.60 -11.03 15.63
N MET A 102 2.67 -10.62 14.77
CA MET A 102 2.23 -11.40 13.60
C MET A 102 3.24 -11.29 12.45
N ASP A 103 3.28 -12.32 11.60
CA ASP A 103 4.12 -12.33 10.39
C ASP A 103 3.63 -11.31 9.36
N TYR A 104 4.15 -10.09 9.48
CA TYR A 104 3.87 -8.98 8.58
C TYR A 104 4.26 -9.28 7.12
N LEU A 105 5.26 -10.13 6.88
CA LEU A 105 5.66 -10.51 5.52
C LEU A 105 4.58 -11.34 4.83
N SER A 106 3.85 -12.17 5.59
CA SER A 106 2.71 -12.91 5.06
C SER A 106 1.60 -11.97 4.58
N ASP A 107 1.31 -10.91 5.34
CA ASP A 107 0.34 -9.88 4.97
C ASP A 107 0.79 -9.12 3.72
N TYR A 108 2.07 -8.72 3.66
CA TYR A 108 2.65 -8.05 2.50
C TYR A 108 2.55 -8.91 1.23
N LYS A 109 2.84 -10.22 1.31
CA LYS A 109 2.69 -11.14 0.17
C LYS A 109 1.25 -11.23 -0.31
N ARG A 110 0.27 -11.26 0.62
CA ARG A 110 -1.17 -11.28 0.28
C ARG A 110 -1.59 -9.97 -0.38
N PHE A 111 -1.09 -8.84 0.12
CA PHE A 111 -1.27 -7.52 -0.49
C PHE A 111 -0.77 -7.51 -1.94
N CYS A 112 0.49 -7.88 -2.19
CA CYS A 112 1.07 -7.90 -3.54
C CYS A 112 0.27 -8.80 -4.48
N ARG A 113 -0.11 -10.00 -4.01
CA ARG A 113 -0.92 -10.95 -4.80
C ARG A 113 -2.26 -10.34 -5.23
N TYR A 114 -2.92 -9.60 -4.35
CA TYR A 114 -4.20 -8.96 -4.68
C TYR A 114 -4.03 -7.92 -5.79
N TYR A 115 -3.09 -6.98 -5.65
CA TYR A 115 -2.91 -5.89 -6.62
C TYR A 115 -2.35 -6.35 -7.97
N ASN A 116 -1.58 -7.44 -8.01
CA ASN A 116 -1.12 -8.03 -9.27
C ASN A 116 -2.25 -8.49 -10.20
N ASN A 117 -3.46 -8.75 -9.65
CA ASN A 117 -4.61 -9.24 -10.42
C ASN A 117 -5.62 -8.14 -10.79
N ILE A 118 -5.34 -6.87 -10.48
CA ILE A 118 -6.27 -5.77 -10.72
C ILE A 118 -6.12 -5.24 -12.16
N LYS A 119 -7.25 -5.23 -12.88
CA LYS A 119 -7.32 -4.69 -14.25
C LYS A 119 -7.32 -3.16 -14.28
N ASN A 120 -8.11 -2.51 -13.42
CA ASN A 120 -8.20 -1.06 -13.38
C ASN A 120 -7.09 -0.48 -12.49
N LYS A 121 -6.05 0.06 -13.14
CA LYS A 121 -4.89 0.64 -12.46
C LYS A 121 -4.98 2.16 -12.24
N LYS A 122 -6.09 2.80 -12.62
CA LYS A 122 -6.31 4.25 -12.40
C LYS A 122 -6.71 4.58 -10.96
N VAL A 123 -7.27 3.62 -10.24
CA VAL A 123 -7.70 3.79 -8.85
C VAL A 123 -7.17 2.64 -8.01
N GLN A 124 -6.54 2.96 -6.89
CA GLN A 124 -6.18 1.98 -5.87
C GLN A 124 -7.19 2.03 -4.74
N THR A 125 -7.95 0.94 -4.58
CA THR A 125 -8.82 0.75 -3.41
C THR A 125 -8.04 -0.01 -2.37
N LEU A 126 -7.69 0.66 -1.28
CA LEU A 126 -7.00 0.08 -0.13
C LEU A 126 -8.02 -0.54 0.83
N HIS A 127 -7.71 -1.75 1.28
CA HIS A 127 -8.51 -2.53 2.20
C HIS A 127 -7.78 -2.77 3.52
N PRO A 128 -8.49 -3.03 4.62
CA PRO A 128 -7.85 -3.40 5.88
C PRO A 128 -7.16 -4.77 5.77
N PRO A 129 -6.13 -5.05 6.59
CA PRO A 129 -5.34 -6.29 6.52
C PRO A 129 -6.17 -7.58 6.44
N ILE A 130 -7.19 -7.70 7.31
CA ILE A 130 -8.13 -8.85 7.38
C ILE A 130 -8.78 -9.18 6.04
N PHE A 131 -8.93 -8.21 5.15
CA PHE A 131 -9.50 -8.43 3.82
C PHE A 131 -8.60 -9.31 2.95
N TYR A 132 -7.30 -9.08 2.96
CA TYR A 132 -6.35 -9.84 2.14
C TYR A 132 -6.22 -11.28 2.62
N ASP A 133 -6.45 -11.52 3.91
CA ASP A 133 -6.52 -12.87 4.49
C ASP A 133 -7.67 -13.68 3.92
N LYS A 134 -8.88 -13.10 3.96
CA LYS A 134 -10.12 -13.76 3.50
C LYS A 134 -10.12 -14.06 2.00
N ILE A 135 -9.42 -13.26 1.19
CA ILE A 135 -9.33 -13.50 -0.26
C ILE A 135 -8.34 -14.64 -0.57
N GLY A 136 -7.27 -14.78 0.22
CA GLY A 136 -6.33 -15.89 0.09
C GLY A 136 -7.00 -17.26 0.28
N GLU A 137 -7.93 -17.36 1.24
CA GLU A 137 -8.64 -18.59 1.59
C GLU A 137 -9.71 -19.02 0.56
N LYS A 138 -10.38 -18.07 -0.10
CA LYS A 138 -11.44 -18.38 -1.08
C LYS A 138 -10.94 -19.14 -2.31
N LYS A 139 -9.65 -19.09 -2.63
CA LYS A 139 -9.05 -19.91 -3.70
C LYS A 139 -8.80 -21.36 -3.27
N ILE A 140 -8.63 -21.64 -1.98
CA ILE A 140 -8.29 -22.98 -1.46
C ILE A 140 -9.55 -23.86 -1.33
N ARG A 141 -10.73 -23.26 -1.08
CA ARG A 141 -12.00 -24.00 -0.97
C ARG A 141 -12.68 -24.32 -2.31
N ARG A 142 -12.02 -24.05 -3.44
CA ARG A 142 -12.54 -24.31 -4.80
C ARG A 142 -11.71 -25.34 -5.57
N LEU A 143 -10.91 -26.14 -4.85
CA LEU A 143 -10.21 -27.32 -5.35
C LEU A 143 -10.80 -28.55 -4.69
#